data_AF-A0A7X0XM49-F1
#
_entry.id   AF-A0A7X0XM49-F1
#
_cell.length_a   1.000
_cell.length_b   1.000
_cell.length_c   1.000
_cell.angle_alpha   90.00
_cell.angle_beta   90.00
_cell.angle_gamma   90.00
#
_symmetry.space_group_name_H-M   'P 1'
#
loop_
_entity.id
_entity.type
_entity.pdbx_description
1 polymer ?
#
loop_
_entity_poly.entity_id
_entity_poly.type
_entity_poly.pdbx_seq_one_letter_code
_entity_poly.pdbx_strand_id
1 'polypeptide(L)'
;MRRIINDDGSIDYYLVKFENLSFTEKIKYYYWSIENANFTQIFLLLVVIGFLIWVSVKLINRLVNISDEKAKNQAIQAKFNCKSNEYTILEPKEERLQGEYAVLALSSGEYYLIAFSDWKPRKITVNEPLKSFDER
;
A
#
# COMPACT_ATOMS: atom_id res chain seq x y z
N MET A 1 32.98 17.50 25.75
CA MET A 1 33.75 16.43 26.41
C MET A 1 35.15 16.46 25.81
N ARG A 2 36.19 16.78 26.60
CA ARG A 2 37.57 16.87 26.07
C ARG A 2 38.27 15.54 26.38
N ARG A 3 38.82 14.91 25.35
CA ARG A 3 39.60 13.68 25.48
C ARG A 3 41.06 14.07 25.75
N ILE A 4 41.59 13.64 26.89
CA ILE A 4 43.03 13.72 27.18
C ILE A 4 43.52 12.27 27.23
N ILE A 5 44.59 11.98 26.51
CA ILE A 5 45.26 10.68 26.54
C ILE A 5 46.45 10.88 27.46
N ASN A 6 46.45 10.21 28.60
CA ASN A 6 47.56 10.27 29.54
C ASN A 6 48.73 9.43 29.00
N ASP A 7 49.94 9.68 29.52
CA ASP A 7 51.17 8.98 29.07
C ASP A 7 51.14 7.46 29.31
N ASP A 8 50.24 6.98 30.17
CA ASP A 8 49.98 5.55 30.42
C ASP A 8 48.93 4.94 29.48
N GLY A 9 48.42 5.72 28.53
CA GLY A 9 47.40 5.30 27.56
C GLY A 9 45.96 5.31 28.09
N SER A 10 45.74 5.71 29.34
CA SER A 10 44.39 5.87 29.89
C SER A 10 43.65 7.05 29.25
N ILE A 11 42.34 6.88 29.04
CA ILE A 11 41.47 7.91 28.47
C ILE A 11 40.54 8.40 29.57
N ASP A 12 40.88 9.56 30.15
CA ASP A 12 40.02 10.21 31.12
C ASP A 12 39.01 11.11 30.42
N TYR A 13 37.74 10.93 30.81
CA TYR A 13 36.63 11.75 30.35
C TYR A 13 36.27 12.77 31.42
N TYR A 14 36.77 14.00 31.28
CA TYR A 14 36.39 15.08 32.19
C TYR A 14 35.06 15.72 31.76
N LEU A 15 34.09 15.74 32.68
CA LEU A 15 32.92 16.60 32.61
C LEU A 15 33.37 18.05 32.81
N VAL A 16 33.69 18.75 31.72
CA VAL A 16 33.99 20.17 31.77
C VAL A 16 32.70 20.91 32.13
N LYS A 17 32.65 21.45 33.35
CA LYS A 17 31.56 22.30 33.82
C LYS A 17 31.38 23.46 32.84
N PHE A 18 30.15 23.70 32.38
CA PHE A 18 29.84 24.65 31.30
C PHE A 18 30.37 26.07 31.58
N GLU A 19 30.52 26.43 32.86
CA GLU A 19 31.12 27.68 33.35
C GLU A 19 32.54 27.93 32.78
N ASN A 20 33.35 26.88 32.63
CA ASN A 20 34.77 26.94 32.24
C ASN A 20 35.02 26.93 30.72
N LEU A 21 33.97 26.91 29.88
CA LEU A 21 34.10 27.03 28.43
C LEU A 21 34.28 28.49 28.03
N SER A 22 35.20 28.75 27.11
CA SER A 22 35.35 30.08 26.51
C SER A 22 34.05 30.51 25.81
N PHE A 23 33.79 31.82 25.72
CA PHE A 23 32.58 32.34 25.09
C PHE A 23 32.36 31.79 23.67
N THR A 24 33.44 31.63 22.91
CA THR A 24 33.43 31.08 21.55
C THR A 24 33.01 29.60 21.51
N GLU A 25 33.42 28.80 22.50
CA GLU A 25 33.02 27.38 22.59
C GLU A 25 31.57 27.21 23.03
N LYS A 26 31.08 28.08 23.92
CA LYS A 26 29.67 28.13 24.31
C LYS A 26 28.77 28.44 23.11
N ILE A 27 29.17 29.39 22.26
CA ILE A 27 28.45 29.72 21.02
C ILE A 27 28.42 28.52 20.08
N LYS A 28 29.56 27.86 19.81
CA LYS A 28 29.61 26.69 18.93
C LYS A 28 28.68 25.56 19.42
N TYR A 29 28.68 25.29 20.72
CA TYR A 29 27.80 24.28 21.32
C TYR A 29 26.31 24.65 21.18
N TYR A 30 25.98 25.92 21.40
CA TYR A 30 24.61 26.42 21.28
C TYR A 30 24.09 26.31 19.84
N TYR A 31 24.89 26.71 18.84
CA TYR A 31 24.55 26.56 17.42
C TYR A 31 24.42 25.10 17.01
N TRP A 32 25.36 24.23 17.40
CA TRP A 32 25.29 22.79 17.11
C TRP A 32 24.06 22.12 17.74
N SER A 33 23.66 22.53 18.95
CA SER A 33 22.47 22.02 19.63
C SER A 33 21.18 22.47 18.94
N ILE A 34 21.10 23.70 18.45
CA ILE A 34 19.92 24.22 17.74
C ILE A 34 19.76 23.55 16.37
N GLU A 35 20.87 23.40 15.63
CA GLU A 35 20.87 22.83 14.29
C GLU A 35 20.42 21.36 14.30
N ASN A 36 20.92 20.56 15.26
CA ASN A 36 20.54 19.15 15.38
C ASN A 36 19.14 18.94 15.98
N ALA A 37 18.71 19.78 16.92
CA ALA A 37 17.38 19.68 17.51
C ALA A 37 16.29 19.93 16.45
N ASN A 38 16.48 20.96 15.62
CA ASN A 38 15.54 21.30 14.55
C ASN A 38 15.54 20.25 13.43
N PHE A 39 16.71 19.74 13.01
CA PHE A 39 16.76 18.72 11.96
C PHE A 39 16.04 17.43 12.38
N THR A 40 16.24 16.98 13.61
CA THR A 40 15.62 15.75 14.12
C THR A 40 14.09 15.89 14.18
N GLN A 41 13.59 17.03 14.62
CA GLN A 41 12.15 17.30 14.66
C GLN A 41 11.53 17.39 13.26
N ILE A 42 12.20 18.06 12.31
CA ILE A 42 11.74 18.16 10.92
C ILE A 42 11.72 16.77 10.26
N PHE A 43 12.77 15.97 10.46
CA PHE A 43 12.84 14.61 9.94
C PHE A 43 11.71 13.72 10.49
N LEU A 44 11.46 13.80 11.79
CA LEU A 44 10.41 13.02 12.44
C LEU A 44 9.01 13.43 11.94
N LEU A 45 8.79 14.73 11.70
CA LEU A 45 7.57 15.24 11.09
C LEU A 45 7.36 14.67 9.67
N LEU A 46 8.41 14.64 8.84
CA LEU A 46 8.34 14.08 7.48
C LEU A 46 8.03 12.58 7.49
N VAL A 47 8.62 11.82 8.41
CA VAL A 47 8.33 10.39 8.58
C VAL A 47 6.86 10.16 8.96
N VAL A 48 6.32 10.95 9.89
CA VAL A 48 4.91 10.86 10.29
C VAL A 48 3.98 11.20 9.13
N ILE A 49 4.26 12.28 8.39
CA ILE A 49 3.46 12.66 7.21
C ILE A 49 3.50 11.54 6.16
N GLY A 50 4.68 11.02 5.84
CA GLY A 50 4.83 9.91 4.89
C GLY A 50 4.06 8.66 5.32
N PHE A 51 4.08 8.33 6.61
CA PHE A 51 3.33 7.21 7.16
C PHE A 51 1.81 7.43 7.03
N LEU A 52 1.30 8.63 7.35
CA LEU A 52 -0.13 8.96 7.21
C LEU A 52 -0.60 8.88 5.76
N ILE A 53 0.21 9.36 4.81
CA ILE A 53 -0.08 9.23 3.37
C ILE A 53 -0.13 7.74 2.99
N TRP A 54 0.84 6.94 3.42
CA TRP A 54 0.88 5.52 3.11
C TRP A 54 -0.33 4.74 3.63
N VAL A 55 -0.71 4.98 4.90
CA VAL A 55 -1.91 4.38 5.50
C VAL A 55 -3.17 4.80 4.73
N SER A 56 -3.29 6.08 4.40
CA SER A 56 -4.45 6.61 3.66
C SER A 56 -4.58 5.97 2.28
N VAL A 57 -3.47 5.85 1.53
CA VAL A 57 -3.45 5.18 0.21
C VAL A 57 -3.87 3.72 0.33
N LYS A 58 -3.33 2.98 1.31
CA LYS A 58 -3.75 1.58 1.55
C LYS A 58 -5.25 1.47 1.83
N LEU A 59 -5.80 2.39 2.62
CA LEU A 59 -7.21 2.40 2.99
C LEU A 59 -8.11 2.71 1.79
N ILE A 60 -7.73 3.71 0.99
CA ILE A 60 -8.43 4.07 -0.25
C ILE A 60 -8.42 2.89 -1.23
N ASN A 61 -7.26 2.28 -1.48
CA ASN A 61 -7.15 1.13 -2.38
C ASN A 61 -8.05 -0.03 -1.94
N ARG A 62 -8.12 -0.30 -0.64
CA ARG A 62 -9.01 -1.34 -0.09
C ARG A 62 -10.49 -0.98 -0.30
N LEU A 63 -10.87 0.27 -0.08
CA LEU A 63 -12.25 0.74 -0.30
C LEU A 63 -12.64 0.69 -1.78
N VAL A 64 -11.73 1.07 -2.67
CA VAL A 64 -11.93 0.98 -4.12
C VAL A 64 -12.13 -0.48 -4.52
N ASN A 65 -11.28 -1.40 -4.07
CA ASN A 65 -11.41 -2.83 -4.38
C ASN A 65 -12.75 -3.42 -3.89
N ILE A 66 -13.18 -3.09 -2.67
CA ILE A 66 -14.48 -3.57 -2.13
C ILE A 66 -15.65 -3.01 -2.95
N SER A 67 -15.60 -1.72 -3.29
CA SER A 67 -16.60 -1.08 -4.14
C SER A 67 -16.64 -1.73 -5.52
N ASP A 68 -15.48 -2.09 -6.05
CA ASP A 68 -15.31 -2.69 -7.36
C ASP A 68 -15.91 -4.10 -7.43
N GLU A 69 -15.58 -4.95 -6.45
CA GLU A 69 -16.17 -6.29 -6.31
C GLU A 69 -17.69 -6.21 -6.13
N LYS A 70 -18.17 -5.29 -5.30
CA LYS A 70 -19.62 -5.09 -5.10
C LYS A 70 -20.30 -4.69 -6.41
N ALA A 71 -19.70 -3.80 -7.20
CA ALA A 71 -20.24 -3.38 -8.49
C ALA A 71 -20.26 -4.52 -9.53
N LYS A 72 -19.18 -5.32 -9.61
CA LYS A 72 -19.13 -6.53 -10.47
C LYS A 72 -20.24 -7.51 -10.09
N ASN A 73 -20.39 -7.78 -8.80
CA ASN A 73 -21.39 -8.72 -8.29
C ASN A 73 -22.81 -8.25 -8.60
N GLN A 74 -23.10 -6.96 -8.42
CA GLN A 74 -24.40 -6.39 -8.77
C GLN A 74 -24.69 -6.48 -10.27
N ALA A 75 -23.70 -6.22 -11.12
CA ALA A 75 -23.86 -6.33 -12.57
C ALA A 75 -24.16 -7.78 -13.00
N ILE A 76 -23.50 -8.77 -12.39
CA ILE A 76 -23.74 -10.20 -12.67
C ILE A 76 -25.15 -10.60 -12.25
N GLN A 77 -25.54 -10.27 -11.02
CA GLN A 77 -26.88 -10.59 -10.50
C GLN A 77 -27.99 -9.97 -11.36
N ALA A 78 -27.81 -8.71 -11.79
CA ALA A 78 -28.76 -8.03 -12.66
C ALA A 78 -28.84 -8.65 -14.08
N LYS A 79 -27.71 -9.15 -14.61
CA LYS A 79 -27.63 -9.70 -15.97
C LYS A 79 -28.15 -11.13 -16.08
N PHE A 80 -27.82 -11.96 -15.09
CA PHE A 80 -28.12 -13.40 -15.10
C PHE A 80 -29.26 -13.79 -14.15
N ASN A 81 -29.83 -12.83 -13.41
CA ASN A 81 -30.91 -13.05 -12.44
C ASN A 81 -30.59 -14.16 -11.42
N CYS A 82 -29.36 -14.15 -10.92
CA CYS A 82 -28.83 -15.12 -9.96
C CYS A 82 -28.38 -14.44 -8.67
N LYS A 83 -28.16 -15.21 -7.59
CA LYS A 83 -27.59 -14.73 -6.32
C LYS A 83 -26.07 -14.88 -6.28
N SER A 84 -25.40 -14.16 -5.38
CA SER A 84 -23.93 -14.21 -5.24
C SER A 84 -23.35 -15.59 -4.89
N ASN A 85 -24.15 -16.49 -4.33
CA ASN A 85 -23.75 -17.87 -4.00
C ASN A 85 -24.08 -18.87 -5.13
N GLU A 86 -24.72 -18.41 -6.21
CA GLU A 86 -25.14 -19.25 -7.33
C GLU A 86 -24.18 -19.16 -8.52
N TYR A 87 -23.05 -18.45 -8.38
CA TYR A 87 -22.02 -18.35 -9.40
C TYR A 87 -20.62 -18.25 -8.81
N THR A 88 -19.62 -18.59 -9.63
CA THR A 88 -18.20 -18.40 -9.36
C THR A 88 -17.53 -17.76 -10.56
N ILE A 89 -16.59 -16.84 -10.32
CA ILE A 89 -15.78 -16.22 -11.37
C ILE A 89 -14.42 -16.95 -11.37
N LEU A 90 -14.06 -17.48 -12.54
CA LEU A 90 -12.83 -18.22 -12.79
C LEU A 90 -11.99 -17.47 -13.84
N GLU A 91 -10.68 -17.67 -13.81
CA GLU A 91 -9.79 -17.18 -14.86
C GLU A 91 -9.85 -18.12 -16.09
N PRO A 92 -9.79 -17.56 -17.32
CA PRO A 92 -9.69 -18.39 -18.52
C PRO A 92 -8.39 -19.21 -18.52
N LYS A 93 -8.48 -20.51 -18.85
CA LYS A 93 -7.29 -21.35 -19.07
C LYS A 93 -6.46 -20.87 -20.26
N GLU A 94 -7.09 -20.21 -21.23
CA GLU A 94 -6.44 -19.79 -22.47
C GLU A 94 -5.73 -18.45 -22.29
N GLU A 95 -4.39 -18.42 -22.45
CA GLU A 95 -3.58 -17.22 -22.22
C GLU A 95 -4.05 -16.01 -23.03
N ARG A 96 -4.54 -16.21 -24.26
CA ARG A 96 -5.04 -15.12 -25.11
C ARG A 96 -6.28 -14.40 -24.56
N LEU A 97 -7.00 -15.02 -23.61
CA LEU A 97 -8.21 -14.48 -23.00
C LEU A 97 -7.95 -13.91 -21.60
N GLN A 98 -6.79 -14.22 -21.01
CA GLN A 98 -6.41 -13.72 -19.70
C GLN A 98 -6.22 -12.19 -19.74
N GLY A 99 -6.73 -11.50 -18.72
CA GLY A 99 -6.67 -10.04 -18.62
C GLY A 99 -7.83 -9.29 -19.27
N GLU A 100 -8.41 -9.82 -20.35
CA GLU A 100 -9.59 -9.21 -21.01
C GLU A 100 -10.92 -9.85 -20.60
N TYR A 101 -10.91 -11.15 -20.31
CA TYR A 101 -12.11 -11.93 -20.03
C TYR A 101 -12.00 -12.72 -18.74
N ALA A 102 -13.16 -13.02 -18.15
CA ALA A 102 -13.33 -13.94 -17.04
C ALA A 102 -14.40 -14.99 -17.40
N VAL A 103 -14.34 -16.15 -16.77
CA VAL A 103 -15.33 -17.22 -16.93
C VAL A 103 -16.29 -17.17 -15.75
N LEU A 104 -17.58 -16.98 -16.02
CA LEU A 104 -18.64 -17.09 -15.04
C LEU A 104 -19.20 -18.50 -15.08
N ALA A 105 -19.01 -19.27 -14.02
CA ALA A 105 -19.62 -20.58 -13.82
C ALA A 105 -20.87 -20.43 -12.95
N LEU A 106 -22.05 -20.69 -13.50
CA LEU A 106 -23.30 -20.72 -12.75
C LEU A 106 -23.48 -22.11 -12.10
N SER A 107 -24.11 -22.13 -10.93
CA SER A 107 -24.56 -23.36 -10.26
C SER A 107 -25.56 -24.19 -11.06
N SER A 108 -26.19 -23.59 -12.09
CA SER A 108 -27.00 -24.30 -13.09
C SER A 108 -26.18 -25.23 -14.00
N GLY A 109 -24.85 -25.14 -13.96
CA GLY A 109 -23.95 -25.85 -14.87
C GLY A 109 -23.65 -25.09 -16.16
N GLU A 110 -24.14 -23.86 -16.31
CA GLU A 110 -23.85 -22.99 -17.44
C GLU A 110 -22.57 -22.19 -17.23
N TYR A 111 -21.76 -22.06 -18.28
CA TYR A 111 -20.53 -21.29 -18.27
C TYR A 111 -20.62 -20.16 -19.29
N TYR A 112 -20.19 -18.96 -18.91
CA TYR A 112 -20.18 -17.79 -19.77
C TYR A 112 -18.82 -17.12 -19.79
N LEU A 113 -18.36 -16.70 -20.96
CA LEU A 113 -17.24 -15.78 -21.05
C LEU A 113 -17.74 -14.35 -20.89
N ILE A 114 -17.28 -13.65 -19.84
CA ILE A 114 -17.69 -12.29 -19.50
C ILE A 114 -16.50 -11.33 -19.54
N ALA A 115 -16.70 -10.15 -20.14
CA ALA A 115 -15.79 -9.02 -19.99
C ALA A 115 -16.45 -7.94 -19.12
N PHE A 116 -15.69 -7.34 -18.22
CA PHE A 116 -16.13 -6.16 -17.47
C PHE A 116 -15.61 -4.91 -18.18
N SER A 117 -16.49 -4.12 -18.76
CA SER A 117 -16.11 -2.78 -19.22
C SER A 117 -15.85 -1.88 -18.01
N ASP A 118 -14.72 -1.15 -18.01
CA ASP A 118 -14.37 -0.21 -16.94
C ASP A 118 -15.28 1.04 -16.89
N TRP A 119 -16.15 1.23 -17.88
CA TRP A 119 -17.00 2.42 -17.98
C TRP A 119 -18.39 2.12 -17.39
N LYS A 120 -18.85 3.00 -16.49
CA LYS A 120 -20.09 2.81 -15.70
C LYS A 120 -21.37 2.84 -16.54
N PRO A 121 -22.42 2.10 -16.12
CA PRO A 121 -22.34 0.96 -15.21
C PRO A 121 -21.60 -0.17 -15.93
N ARG A 122 -20.70 -0.88 -15.21
CA ARG A 122 -19.85 -1.93 -15.78
C ARG A 122 -20.70 -2.91 -16.57
N LYS A 123 -20.67 -2.76 -17.88
CA LYS A 123 -21.49 -3.56 -18.78
C LYS A 123 -20.80 -4.90 -18.93
N ILE A 124 -21.55 -5.96 -18.64
CA ILE A 124 -21.11 -7.33 -18.91
C ILE A 124 -21.42 -7.62 -20.38
N THR A 125 -20.37 -7.83 -21.16
CA THR A 125 -20.49 -8.38 -22.51
C THR A 125 -20.30 -9.88 -22.40
N VAL A 126 -21.36 -10.62 -22.75
CA VAL A 126 -21.31 -12.08 -22.85
C VAL A 126 -20.91 -12.39 -24.28
N ASN A 127 -19.72 -12.95 -24.49
CA ASN A 127 -19.28 -13.26 -25.84
C ASN A 127 -19.95 -14.53 -26.37
N GLU A 128 -20.14 -15.57 -25.54
CA GLU A 128 -20.84 -16.79 -25.92
C GLU A 128 -21.13 -17.66 -24.68
N PRO A 129 -22.23 -18.44 -24.67
CA PRO A 129 -22.39 -19.56 -23.74
C PRO A 129 -21.37 -20.66 -24.09
N LEU A 130 -20.47 -20.96 -23.14
CA LEU A 130 -19.51 -22.04 -23.29
C LEU A 130 -20.26 -23.37 -23.09
N LYS A 131 -20.47 -24.12 -24.18
CA LYS A 131 -21.20 -25.40 -24.15
C LYS A 131 -20.53 -26.49 -23.30
N SER A 132 -19.25 -26.35 -22.98
CA SER A 132 -18.52 -27.22 -22.06
C SER A 132 -17.22 -26.54 -21.63
N PHE A 133 -16.98 -26.41 -20.32
CA PHE A 133 -15.64 -26.16 -19.79
C PHE A 133 -14.96 -27.53 -19.69
N ASP A 134 -14.15 -27.90 -20.68
CA ASP A 134 -13.55 -29.24 -20.72
C ASP A 134 -12.54 -29.37 -19.55
N GLU A 135 -12.85 -30.28 -18.61
CA GLU A 135 -12.04 -30.59 -17.43
C GLU A 135 -10.80 -31.44 -17.74
N ARG A 136 -10.43 -31.59 -19.02
CA ARG A 136 -9.21 -32.32 -19.39
C ARG A 136 -7.94 -31.54 -19.09
#